data_AF-A0A853I8K6-F1
#
_entry.id   AF-A0A853I8K6-F1
#
_cell.length_a   1.000
_cell.length_b   1.000
_cell.length_c   1.000
_cell.angle_alpha   90.00
_cell.angle_beta   90.00
_cell.angle_gamma   90.00
#
_symmetry.space_group_name_H-M   'P 1'
#
loop_
_entity.id
_entity.type
_entity.pdbx_description
1 polymer ?
#
loop_
_entity_poly.entity_id
_entity_poly.type
_entity_poly.pdbx_seq_one_letter_code
_entity_poly.pdbx_strand_id
1 'polypeptide(L)'
;MKRLSLLSPADIQQQLAEAIRQKRKAMKLSREALAEKSTVPAPTIKKFETTGQVSLRQFILLWQCVDDLERLAELYRVQPTKPQSIDEVLGK
;
A
#
# COMPACT_ATOMS: atom_id res chain seq x y z
N MET A 1 -4.87 22.41 15.42
CA MET A 1 -5.98 22.31 14.43
C MET A 1 -5.91 20.98 13.73
N LYS A 2 -6.97 20.15 13.83
CA LYS A 2 -7.07 18.87 13.10
C LYS A 2 -7.32 19.21 11.63
N ARG A 3 -6.36 18.94 10.74
CA ARG A 3 -6.59 19.04 9.29
C ARG A 3 -7.69 18.04 8.95
N LEU A 4 -8.80 18.51 8.38
CA LEU A 4 -9.83 17.64 7.84
C LEU A 4 -9.24 16.96 6.59
N SER A 5 -8.95 15.67 6.69
CA SER A 5 -8.59 14.84 5.55
C SER A 5 -9.86 14.50 4.78
N LEU A 6 -9.83 14.70 3.46
CA LEU A 6 -10.89 14.22 2.56
C LEU A 6 -10.86 12.69 2.38
N LEU A 7 -9.76 12.05 2.79
CA LEU A 7 -9.60 10.60 2.75
C LEU A 7 -10.00 10.00 4.09
N SER A 8 -10.95 9.07 4.05
CA SER A 8 -11.30 8.20 5.16
C SER A 8 -10.37 6.97 5.21
N PRO A 9 -10.31 6.25 6.35
CA PRO A 9 -9.58 4.99 6.42
C PRO A 9 -10.06 3.96 5.39
N ALA A 10 -11.36 3.94 5.09
CA ALA A 10 -11.93 3.04 4.10
C ALA A 10 -11.44 3.37 2.68
N ASP A 11 -11.29 4.66 2.35
CA ASP A 11 -10.76 5.08 1.05
C ASP A 11 -9.32 4.58 0.87
N ILE A 12 -8.49 4.70 1.90
CA ILE A 12 -7.11 4.20 1.87
C ILE A 12 -7.08 2.67 1.70
N GLN A 13 -7.91 1.93 2.44
CA GLN A 13 -8.01 0.48 2.32
C GLN A 13 -8.39 0.04 0.89
N GLN A 14 -9.35 0.74 0.27
CA GLN A 14 -9.78 0.46 -1.09
C GLN A 14 -8.70 0.79 -2.12
N GLN A 15 -8.01 1.94 -1.97
CA GLN A 15 -6.90 2.32 -2.84
C GLN A 15 -5.76 1.30 -2.78
N LEU A 16 -5.39 0.82 -1.58
CA LEU A 16 -4.38 -0.21 -1.40
C LEU A 16 -4.79 -1.55 -2.03
N ALA A 17 -6.05 -1.94 -1.89
CA ALA A 17 -6.58 -3.16 -2.50
C ALA A 17 -6.55 -3.09 -4.04
N GLU A 18 -6.98 -1.97 -4.60
CA GLU A 18 -6.93 -1.77 -6.06
C GLU A 18 -5.49 -1.72 -6.56
N ALA A 19 -4.55 -1.11 -5.84
CA ALA A 19 -3.13 -1.12 -6.19
C ALA A 19 -2.56 -2.54 -6.28
N ILE A 20 -2.79 -3.39 -5.28
CA ILE A 20 -2.36 -4.81 -5.32
C ILE A 20 -3.05 -5.54 -6.47
N ARG A 21 -4.35 -5.33 -6.69
CA ARG A 21 -5.11 -5.95 -7.77
C ARG A 21 -4.56 -5.59 -9.16
N GLN A 22 -4.23 -4.31 -9.38
CA GLN A 22 -3.67 -3.82 -10.63
C GLN A 22 -2.30 -4.44 -10.90
N LYS A 23 -1.41 -4.45 -9.90
CA LYS A 23 -0.08 -5.08 -10.01
C LYS A 23 -0.19 -6.58 -10.28
N ARG A 24 -1.05 -7.29 -9.55
CA ARG A 24 -1.33 -8.71 -9.78
C ARG A 24 -1.77 -8.98 -11.22
N LYS A 25 -2.71 -8.18 -11.74
CA LYS A 25 -3.20 -8.30 -13.13
C LYS A 25 -2.10 -7.97 -14.15
N ALA A 26 -1.29 -6.95 -13.92
CA ALA A 26 -0.16 -6.59 -14.78
C ALA A 26 0.87 -7.74 -14.88
N MET A 27 1.07 -8.47 -13.78
CA MET A 27 1.89 -9.70 -13.72
C MET A 27 1.17 -10.95 -14.27
N LYS A 28 -0.07 -10.82 -14.76
CA LYS A 28 -0.91 -11.92 -15.26
C LYS A 28 -1.16 -13.04 -14.23
N LEU A 29 -1.16 -12.71 -12.94
CA LEU A 29 -1.43 -13.68 -11.88
C LEU A 29 -2.94 -13.79 -11.62
N SER A 30 -3.47 -15.01 -11.60
CA SER A 30 -4.79 -15.27 -11.03
C SER A 30 -4.77 -15.10 -9.51
N ARG A 31 -5.93 -15.18 -8.86
CA ARG A 31 -5.97 -15.16 -7.38
C ARG A 31 -5.36 -16.43 -6.81
N GLU A 32 -5.55 -17.53 -7.49
CA GLU A 32 -5.00 -18.86 -7.16
C GLU A 32 -3.47 -18.83 -7.28
N ALA A 33 -2.93 -18.30 -8.38
CA ALA A 33 -1.48 -18.17 -8.57
C ALA A 33 -0.84 -17.22 -7.54
N LEU A 34 -1.53 -16.13 -7.15
CA LEU A 34 -1.05 -15.27 -6.06
C LEU A 34 -1.17 -15.96 -4.69
N ALA A 35 -2.20 -16.79 -4.48
CA ALA A 35 -2.37 -17.53 -3.23
C ALA A 35 -1.24 -18.53 -3.01
N GLU A 36 -0.82 -19.24 -4.06
CA GLU A 36 0.32 -20.15 -4.02
C GLU A 36 1.62 -19.43 -3.64
N LYS A 37 1.85 -18.23 -4.21
CA LYS A 37 3.06 -17.44 -3.94
C LYS A 37 3.08 -16.79 -2.55
N SER A 38 1.94 -16.23 -2.14
CA SER A 38 1.84 -15.42 -0.91
C SER A 38 1.46 -16.24 0.32
N THR A 39 1.00 -17.48 0.15
CA THR A 39 0.35 -18.33 1.17
C THR A 39 -0.95 -17.75 1.74
N VAL A 40 -1.49 -16.70 1.14
CA VAL A 40 -2.78 -16.11 1.49
C VAL A 40 -3.87 -16.78 0.66
N PRO A 41 -4.90 -17.41 1.27
CA PRO A 41 -5.92 -18.14 0.52
C PRO A 41 -6.63 -17.28 -0.54
N ALA A 42 -6.89 -17.84 -1.72
CA ALA A 42 -7.59 -17.14 -2.80
C ALA A 42 -8.95 -16.52 -2.39
N PRO A 43 -9.78 -17.14 -1.52
CA PRO A 43 -10.98 -16.49 -0.98
C PRO A 43 -10.68 -15.23 -0.17
N THR A 44 -9.58 -15.22 0.58
CA THR A 44 -9.10 -14.04 1.34
C THR A 44 -8.65 -12.94 0.39
N ILE A 45 -7.91 -13.29 -0.68
CA ILE A 45 -7.51 -12.34 -1.72
C ILE A 45 -8.75 -11.73 -2.40
N LYS A 46 -9.75 -12.56 -2.75
CA LYS A 46 -11.02 -12.09 -3.31
C LYS A 46 -11.72 -11.12 -2.37
N LYS A 47 -11.82 -11.45 -1.07
CA LYS A 47 -12.42 -10.58 -0.06
C LYS A 47 -11.68 -9.25 0.00
N PHE A 48 -10.36 -9.28 0.14
CA PHE A 48 -9.52 -8.08 0.19
C PHE A 48 -9.72 -7.18 -1.03
N GLU A 49 -9.64 -7.72 -2.25
CA GLU A 49 -9.83 -6.95 -3.48
C GLU A 49 -11.25 -6.41 -3.67
N THR A 50 -12.24 -6.93 -2.94
CA THR A 50 -13.64 -6.50 -3.05
C THR A 50 -14.00 -5.51 -1.95
N THR A 51 -13.47 -5.69 -0.74
CA THR A 51 -13.90 -4.96 0.47
C THR A 51 -12.81 -4.07 1.06
N GLY A 52 -11.56 -4.17 0.57
CA GLY A 52 -10.41 -3.48 1.17
C GLY A 52 -9.93 -4.09 2.49
N GLN A 53 -10.59 -5.15 2.99
CA GLN A 53 -10.33 -5.69 4.31
C GLN A 53 -9.46 -6.94 4.28
N VAL A 54 -8.35 -6.89 5.02
CA VAL A 54 -7.42 -8.00 5.23
C VAL A 54 -6.59 -7.73 6.49
N SER A 55 -5.97 -8.75 7.08
CA SER A 55 -5.01 -8.50 8.17
C SER A 55 -3.73 -7.83 7.63
N LEU A 56 -3.06 -7.03 8.48
CA LEU A 56 -1.80 -6.37 8.09
C LEU A 56 -0.74 -7.38 7.62
N ARG A 57 -0.59 -8.52 8.33
CA ARG A 57 0.33 -9.59 7.93
C ARG A 57 0.06 -10.06 6.50
N GLN A 58 -1.19 -10.37 6.18
CA GLN A 58 -1.57 -10.84 4.85
C GLN A 58 -1.42 -9.75 3.79
N PHE A 59 -1.70 -8.48 4.12
CA PHE A 59 -1.42 -7.36 3.22
C PHE A 59 0.06 -7.29 2.84
N ILE A 60 0.97 -7.37 3.81
CA ILE A 60 2.43 -7.36 3.57
C ILE A 60 2.83 -8.56 2.70
N LEU A 61 2.29 -9.75 2.98
CA LEU A 61 2.55 -10.96 2.19
C LEU A 61 2.04 -10.86 0.74
N LEU A 62 0.94 -10.14 0.50
CA LEU A 62 0.47 -9.87 -0.85
C LEU A 62 1.34 -8.82 -1.54
N TRP A 63 1.71 -7.75 -0.84
CA TRP A 63 2.55 -6.68 -1.37
C TRP A 63 3.90 -7.19 -1.84
N GLN A 64 4.62 -7.97 -1.03
CA GLN A 64 5.94 -8.54 -1.40
C GLN A 64 5.88 -9.40 -2.67
N CYS A 65 4.72 -9.96 -3.02
CA CYS A 65 4.56 -10.79 -4.21
C CYS A 65 4.30 -9.98 -5.48
N VAL A 66 3.88 -8.70 -5.34
CA VAL A 66 3.46 -7.86 -6.46
C VAL A 66 4.26 -6.55 -6.59
N ASP A 67 5.08 -6.21 -5.60
CA ASP A 67 5.95 -5.05 -5.57
C ASP A 67 7.09 -5.22 -4.55
N ASP A 68 7.99 -4.23 -4.51
CA ASP A 68 9.07 -4.14 -3.55
C ASP A 68 8.57 -3.73 -2.15
N LEU A 69 9.04 -4.43 -1.11
CA LEU A 69 8.76 -4.10 0.28
C LEU A 69 9.46 -2.81 0.73
N GLU A 70 10.56 -2.40 0.08
CA GLU A 70 11.24 -1.14 0.41
C GLU A 70 10.29 0.06 0.23
N ARG A 71 9.45 0.05 -0.80
CA ARG A 71 8.42 1.08 -1.03
C ARG A 71 7.40 1.14 0.10
N LEU A 72 7.07 -0.01 0.69
CA LEU A 72 6.17 -0.06 1.84
C LEU A 72 6.89 0.45 3.11
N ALA A 73 8.17 0.16 3.25
CA ALA A 73 9.00 0.64 4.35
C ALA A 73 9.21 2.17 4.32
N GLU A 74 9.11 2.79 3.14
CA GLU A 74 9.17 4.25 3.01
C GLU A 74 7.97 4.99 3.62
N LEU A 75 6.83 4.32 3.84
CA LEU A 75 5.62 4.96 4.37
C LEU A 75 5.81 5.58 5.76
N TYR A 76 6.71 5.01 6.57
CA TYR A 76 7.01 5.52 7.91
C TYR A 76 8.33 6.31 7.97
N ARG A 77 9.08 6.41 6.86
CA ARG A 77 10.27 7.24 6.84
C ARG A 77 9.86 8.71 6.92
N VAL A 78 10.48 9.44 7.84
CA VAL A 78 10.33 10.89 7.93
C VAL A 78 10.85 11.47 6.62
N GLN A 79 9.97 12.06 5.82
CA GLN A 79 10.43 12.81 4.66
C GLN A 79 11.18 14.04 5.18
N PRO A 80 12.39 14.32 4.65
CA PRO A 80 13.11 15.53 5.03
C PRO A 80 12.20 16.73 4.78
N THR A 81 12.09 17.61 5.77
CA THR A 81 11.36 18.86 5.63
C THR A 81 11.96 19.61 4.45
N LYS A 82 11.16 19.84 3.41
CA LYS A 82 11.56 20.76 2.35
C LYS A 82 11.77 22.13 3.01
N PRO A 83 12.90 22.81 2.75
CA PRO A 83 13.15 24.12 3.32
C PRO A 83 12.02 25.06 2.92
N GLN A 84 11.49 25.77 3.91
CA GLN A 84 10.32 26.64 3.77
C GLN A 84 10.70 28.06 3.35
N SER A 85 11.99 28.40 3.38
CA SER A 85 12.51 29.69 2.96
C SER A 85 13.87 29.57 2.27
N ILE A 86 14.24 30.64 1.55
CA ILE A 86 15.58 30.79 0.98
C ILE A 86 16.64 30.87 2.10
N ASP A 87 16.33 31.49 3.24
CA ASP A 87 17.25 31.59 4.37
C ASP A 87 17.61 30.20 4.94
N GLU A 88 16.63 29.29 5.01
CA GLU A 88 16.83 27.91 5.47
C GLU A 88 17.68 27.08 4.48
N VAL A 89 17.66 27.43 3.19
CA VAL A 89 18.56 26.85 2.16
C VAL A 89 19.97 27.42 2.26
N LEU A 90 20.09 28.71 2.58
CA LEU A 90 21.37 29.44 2.65
C LEU A 90 22.07 29.28 4.02
N GLY A 91 21.44 28.60 4.99
CA GLY A 91 21.99 28.39 6.33
C GLY A 91 22.13 29.67 7.15
N LYS A 92 21.27 30.66 6.90
CA LYS A 92 21.24 31.95 7.61
C LYS A 92 20.04 32.06 8.54
#